data_AF-A0A410K0G8-F1
#
_entry.id   AF-A0A410K0G8-F1
#
_cell.length_a   1.000
_cell.length_b   1.000
_cell.length_c   1.000
_cell.angle_alpha   90.00
_cell.angle_beta   90.00
_cell.angle_gamma   90.00
#
_symmetry.space_group_name_H-M   'P 1'
#
loop_
_entity.id
_entity.type
_entity.pdbx_description
1 polymer ?
#
loop_
_entity_poly.entity_id
_entity_poly.type
_entity_poly.pdbx_seq_one_letter_code
_entity_poly.pdbx_strand_id
1 'polypeptide(L)'
;MDILSSVGVPVFAEKGSGGGFSIMEEYTLSRAVFSQAERNGLLNALGALKAAQYPETERLIEKLGAVFRQTGTSDRIEIDFSPWGSPENKGKQRLDLIRNALRLRKLISFEYVNAEGGRSVREAEPDRLIFRDYTWYLSAFCRKRNEYRTFRTSRMKNVTVSDETCPERPAISAVKNNAEEPAVKIVLRFNEKILSRIWDLFDDSLISRMPEGDCRLEAELPDSEWLYSFLLSLGSNAEVIEPPHIRKEVALRLRGALIYYTD
;
A
#
# COMPACT_ATOMS: atom_id res chain seq x y z
N MET A 1 -36.51 0.46 22.97
CA MET A 1 -36.79 1.84 22.54
C MET A 1 -35.56 2.71 22.82
N ASP A 2 -35.12 2.76 24.08
CA ASP A 2 -33.99 3.62 24.53
C ASP A 2 -32.68 3.46 23.76
N ILE A 3 -32.27 2.23 23.39
CA ILE A 3 -31.03 2.01 22.64
C ILE A 3 -31.11 2.64 21.24
N LEU A 4 -32.24 2.48 20.53
CA LEU A 4 -32.43 3.03 19.19
C LEU A 4 -32.58 4.55 19.23
N SER A 5 -33.33 5.07 20.21
CA SER A 5 -33.45 6.51 20.45
C SER A 5 -32.10 7.14 20.85
N SER A 6 -31.26 6.44 21.62
CA SER A 6 -29.94 6.93 22.03
C SER A 6 -28.93 7.05 20.89
N VAL A 7 -29.15 6.33 19.77
CA VAL A 7 -28.32 6.43 18.56
C VAL A 7 -28.97 7.33 17.49
N GLY A 8 -29.98 8.12 17.86
CA GLY A 8 -30.59 9.11 16.99
C GLY A 8 -31.59 8.56 15.98
N VAL A 9 -32.09 7.33 16.18
CA VAL A 9 -33.18 6.73 15.39
C VAL A 9 -34.52 7.10 16.03
N PRO A 10 -35.39 7.87 15.34
CA PRO A 10 -36.69 8.28 15.86
C PRO A 10 -37.66 7.09 15.80
N VAL A 11 -37.95 6.55 16.98
CA VAL A 11 -38.90 5.46 17.19
C VAL A 11 -40.14 6.03 17.87
N PHE A 12 -41.32 5.77 17.30
CA PHE A 12 -42.60 6.17 17.87
C PHE A 12 -43.37 4.96 18.38
N ALA A 13 -44.24 5.19 19.36
CA ALA A 13 -45.11 4.18 19.93
C ALA A 13 -46.56 4.64 19.78
N GLU A 14 -47.36 3.90 19.02
CA GLU A 14 -48.81 4.10 18.96
C GLU A 14 -49.49 3.24 20.01
N LYS A 15 -50.41 3.84 20.79
CA LYS A 15 -51.20 3.14 21.80
C LYS A 15 -52.57 2.74 21.24
N GLY A 16 -53.01 1.51 21.51
CA GLY A 16 -54.34 1.02 21.14
C GLY A 16 -54.34 -0.48 20.81
N SER A 17 -55.51 -1.04 20.47
CA SER A 17 -55.71 -2.47 20.12
C SER A 17 -55.11 -2.90 18.77
N GLY A 18 -54.36 -2.01 18.11
CA GLY A 18 -53.46 -2.27 16.98
C GLY A 18 -52.14 -1.49 17.09
N GLY A 19 -51.81 -1.02 18.30
CA GLY A 19 -50.62 -0.23 18.57
C GLY A 19 -49.33 -1.04 18.47
N GLY A 20 -48.21 -0.35 18.24
CA GLY A 20 -46.90 -0.95 18.07
C GLY A 20 -45.81 0.09 18.06
N PHE A 21 -44.57 -0.37 17.86
CA PHE A 21 -43.43 0.51 17.65
C PHE A 21 -43.14 0.63 16.15
N SER A 22 -42.96 1.85 15.66
CA SER A 22 -42.59 2.13 14.27
C SER A 22 -41.42 3.10 14.22
N ILE A 23 -40.67 3.04 13.12
CA ILE A 23 -39.65 4.04 12.76
C ILE A 23 -40.34 5.03 11.83
N MET A 24 -40.02 6.33 11.96
CA MET A 24 -40.57 7.37 11.09
C MET A 24 -40.33 7.01 9.61
N GLU A 25 -41.38 7.01 8.78
CA GLU A 25 -41.30 6.56 7.38
C GLU A 25 -40.31 7.39 6.54
N GLU A 26 -40.11 8.68 6.85
CA GLU A 26 -39.08 9.52 6.19
C GLU A 26 -37.72 9.53 6.91
N TYR A 27 -37.51 8.69 7.93
CA TYR A 27 -36.21 8.60 8.60
C TYR A 27 -35.18 7.95 7.67
N THR A 28 -34.48 8.81 6.97
CA THR A 28 -33.22 8.48 6.31
C THR A 28 -32.09 8.71 7.30
N LEU A 29 -31.05 7.88 7.24
CA LEU A 29 -29.82 7.96 8.08
C LEU A 29 -29.01 9.26 7.89
N SER A 30 -29.64 10.33 7.37
CA SER A 30 -29.05 11.30 6.45
C SER A 30 -28.53 12.57 7.09
N ARG A 31 -28.47 12.69 8.43
CA ARG A 31 -27.87 13.87 9.08
C ARG A 31 -27.67 13.76 10.59
N ALA A 32 -28.53 13.01 11.27
CA ALA A 32 -28.57 12.99 12.73
C ALA A 32 -27.33 12.35 13.39
N VAL A 33 -26.56 11.55 12.63
CA VAL A 33 -25.47 10.72 13.18
C VAL A 33 -24.07 11.28 12.85
N PHE A 34 -23.89 12.04 11.77
CA PHE A 34 -22.57 12.50 11.31
C PHE A 34 -22.53 14.00 11.00
N SER A 35 -21.54 14.69 11.55
CA SER A 35 -21.19 16.07 11.22
C SER A 35 -20.73 16.21 9.76
N GLN A 36 -20.63 17.45 9.25
CA GLN A 36 -20.10 17.70 7.90
C GLN A 36 -18.63 17.26 7.77
N ALA A 37 -17.83 17.44 8.83
CA ALA A 37 -16.44 17.02 8.84
C ALA A 37 -16.30 15.49 8.76
N GLU A 38 -17.12 14.75 9.51
CA GLU A 38 -17.13 13.28 9.48
C GLU A 38 -17.60 12.74 8.13
N ARG A 39 -18.63 13.36 7.53
CA ARG A 39 -19.09 12.98 6.17
C ARG A 39 -18.00 13.17 5.12
N ASN A 40 -17.30 14.31 5.15
CA ASN A 40 -16.15 14.55 4.28
C ASN A 40 -15.01 13.54 4.54
N GLY A 41 -14.71 13.27 5.81
CA GLY A 41 -13.69 12.30 6.21
C GLY A 41 -13.99 10.90 5.68
N LEU A 42 -15.25 10.45 5.79
CA LEU A 42 -15.69 9.14 5.28
C LEU A 42 -15.56 9.04 3.76
N LEU A 43 -16.03 10.06 3.02
CA LEU A 43 -15.93 10.07 1.57
C LEU A 43 -14.47 10.10 1.11
N ASN A 44 -13.62 10.91 1.74
CA ASN A 44 -12.18 10.95 1.44
C ASN A 44 -11.46 9.63 1.77
N ALA A 45 -11.83 8.97 2.87
CA ALA A 45 -11.29 7.64 3.21
C ALA A 45 -11.66 6.60 2.13
N LEU A 46 -12.89 6.65 1.61
CA LEU A 46 -13.27 5.83 0.45
C LEU A 46 -12.51 6.24 -0.81
N GLY A 47 -12.24 7.53 -1.03
CA GLY A 47 -11.35 8.00 -2.09
C GLY A 47 -9.96 7.35 -2.01
N ALA A 48 -9.37 7.26 -0.82
CA ALA A 48 -8.09 6.60 -0.59
C ALA A 48 -8.15 5.09 -0.87
N LEU A 49 -9.24 4.43 -0.45
CA LEU A 49 -9.47 3.01 -0.75
C LEU A 49 -9.64 2.75 -2.25
N LYS A 50 -10.30 3.66 -2.97
CA LYS A 50 -10.42 3.63 -4.42
C LYS A 50 -9.05 3.76 -5.09
N ALA A 51 -8.22 4.71 -4.65
CA ALA A 51 -6.85 4.86 -5.12
C ALA A 51 -5.99 3.61 -4.85
N ALA A 52 -6.23 2.95 -3.71
CA ALA A 52 -5.64 1.64 -3.38
C ALA A 52 -6.31 0.47 -4.14
N GLN A 53 -7.19 0.73 -5.10
CA GLN A 53 -7.91 -0.26 -5.90
C GLN A 53 -8.71 -1.26 -5.06
N TYR A 54 -9.21 -0.86 -3.89
CA TYR A 54 -10.07 -1.67 -3.03
C TYR A 54 -11.43 -1.92 -3.73
N PRO A 55 -12.00 -3.13 -3.68
CA PRO A 55 -13.18 -3.47 -4.45
C PRO A 55 -14.42 -2.69 -4.01
N GLU A 56 -15.35 -2.47 -4.95
CA GLU A 56 -16.66 -1.85 -4.73
C GLU A 56 -16.64 -0.39 -4.22
N THR A 57 -15.47 0.23 -4.15
CA THR A 57 -15.32 1.55 -3.52
C THR A 57 -16.03 2.65 -4.30
N GLU A 58 -16.04 2.63 -5.64
CA GLU A 58 -16.81 3.59 -6.45
C GLU A 58 -18.31 3.55 -6.10
N ARG A 59 -18.87 2.34 -6.01
CA ARG A 59 -20.29 2.14 -5.67
C ARG A 59 -20.60 2.59 -4.25
N LEU A 60 -19.66 2.38 -3.31
CA LEU A 60 -19.80 2.85 -1.93
C LEU A 60 -19.77 4.37 -1.86
N ILE A 61 -18.88 5.03 -2.61
CA ILE A 61 -18.82 6.50 -2.72
C ILE A 61 -20.13 7.04 -3.28
N GLU A 62 -20.67 6.46 -4.35
CA GLU A 62 -21.95 6.88 -4.93
C GLU A 62 -23.10 6.72 -3.93
N LYS A 63 -23.22 5.56 -3.27
CA LYS A 63 -24.28 5.30 -2.29
C LYS A 63 -24.20 6.24 -1.08
N LEU A 64 -23.02 6.38 -0.48
CA LEU A 64 -22.83 7.24 0.68
C LEU A 64 -22.93 8.72 0.31
N GLY A 65 -22.47 9.10 -0.88
CA GLY A 65 -22.71 10.42 -1.44
C GLY A 65 -24.21 10.72 -1.55
N ALA A 66 -25.01 9.79 -2.07
CA ALA A 66 -26.47 9.94 -2.12
C ALA A 66 -27.10 10.07 -0.72
N VAL A 67 -26.67 9.25 0.26
CA VAL A 67 -27.14 9.32 1.67
C VAL A 67 -26.78 10.66 2.30
N PHE A 68 -25.58 11.18 2.03
CA PHE A 68 -25.08 12.45 2.56
C PHE A 68 -25.54 13.67 1.76
N ARG A 69 -26.23 13.46 0.62
CA ARG A 69 -26.57 14.47 -0.40
C ARG A 69 -25.34 15.28 -0.84
N GLN A 70 -24.22 14.58 -1.01
CA GLN A 70 -22.94 15.12 -1.42
C GLN A 70 -22.44 14.34 -2.64
N THR A 71 -21.98 15.03 -3.66
CA THR A 71 -21.41 14.39 -4.84
C THR A 71 -19.94 14.10 -4.60
N GLY A 72 -19.58 12.81 -4.55
CA GLY A 72 -18.18 12.37 -4.57
C GLY A 72 -17.35 12.73 -3.33
N THR A 73 -16.03 12.57 -3.46
CA THR A 73 -15.02 13.01 -2.48
C THR A 73 -14.96 14.54 -2.44
N SER A 74 -14.30 15.11 -1.43
CA SER A 74 -14.03 16.56 -1.47
C SER A 74 -13.12 16.88 -2.67
N ASP A 75 -13.52 17.84 -3.51
CA ASP A 75 -12.72 18.33 -4.66
C ASP A 75 -11.34 18.91 -4.28
N ARG A 76 -11.04 19.02 -2.98
CA ARG A 76 -9.78 19.58 -2.47
C ARG A 76 -8.71 18.52 -2.16
N ILE A 77 -9.05 17.23 -2.23
CA ILE A 77 -8.11 16.14 -1.95
C ILE A 77 -8.15 15.16 -3.12
N GLU A 78 -7.07 15.16 -3.90
CA GLU A 78 -6.82 14.14 -4.92
C GLU A 78 -5.87 13.09 -4.33
N ILE A 79 -6.23 11.81 -4.48
CA ILE A 79 -5.44 10.69 -3.97
C ILE A 79 -5.18 9.76 -5.15
N ASP A 80 -3.91 9.66 -5.55
CA ASP A 80 -3.45 8.69 -6.53
C ASP A 80 -2.21 7.97 -5.99
N PHE A 81 -2.25 6.64 -6.02
CA PHE A 81 -1.14 5.79 -5.62
C PHE A 81 -0.43 5.16 -6.83
N SER A 82 -0.82 5.55 -8.05
CA SER A 82 -0.23 5.07 -9.29
C SER A 82 1.16 5.67 -9.48
N PRO A 83 2.18 4.87 -9.83
CA PRO A 83 3.46 5.42 -10.25
C PRO A 83 3.26 6.28 -11.50
N TRP A 84 3.94 7.42 -11.57
CA TRP A 84 3.96 8.29 -12.75
C TRP A 84 4.21 7.49 -14.04
N GLY A 85 3.36 7.69 -15.05
CA GLY A 85 3.47 7.00 -16.34
C GLY A 85 2.97 5.54 -16.36
N SER A 86 2.30 5.07 -15.31
CA SER A 86 1.72 3.72 -15.30
C SER A 86 0.48 3.63 -16.19
N PRO A 87 0.35 2.60 -17.04
CA PRO A 87 -0.87 2.38 -17.79
C PRO A 87 -2.01 2.02 -16.83
N GLU A 88 -3.12 2.73 -16.94
CA GLU A 88 -4.33 2.47 -16.17
C GLU A 88 -4.82 1.02 -16.38
N ASN A 89 -5.45 0.45 -15.34
CA ASN A 89 -6.24 -0.78 -15.36
C ASN A 89 -5.56 -2.16 -15.33
N LYS A 90 -4.30 -2.35 -15.77
CA LYS A 90 -3.68 -3.70 -15.68
C LYS A 90 -3.46 -4.20 -14.24
N GLY A 91 -3.27 -3.27 -13.30
CA GLY A 91 -3.15 -3.59 -11.87
C GLY A 91 -4.45 -4.15 -11.28
N LYS A 92 -5.59 -3.53 -11.62
CA LYS A 92 -6.91 -3.83 -11.05
C LYS A 92 -7.37 -5.24 -11.36
N GLN A 93 -7.34 -5.64 -12.64
CA GLN A 93 -7.77 -6.98 -13.09
C GLN A 93 -7.00 -8.10 -12.37
N ARG A 94 -5.68 -7.94 -12.22
CA ARG A 94 -4.84 -8.90 -11.51
C ARG A 94 -5.19 -8.99 -10.03
N LEU A 95 -5.45 -7.86 -9.37
CA LEU A 95 -5.85 -7.86 -7.96
C LEU A 95 -7.20 -8.53 -7.77
N ASP A 96 -8.15 -8.31 -8.67
CA ASP A 96 -9.47 -8.95 -8.61
C ASP A 96 -9.38 -10.47 -8.78
N LEU A 97 -8.51 -10.96 -9.68
CA LEU A 97 -8.20 -12.39 -9.77
C LEU A 97 -7.62 -12.96 -8.47
N ILE A 98 -6.63 -12.27 -7.87
CA ILE A 98 -6.01 -12.70 -6.61
C ILE A 98 -7.03 -12.70 -5.46
N ARG A 99 -7.89 -11.68 -5.37
CA ARG A 99 -8.96 -11.60 -4.36
C ARG A 99 -9.97 -12.73 -4.52
N ASN A 100 -10.36 -13.04 -5.75
CA ASN A 100 -11.23 -14.17 -6.03
C ASN A 100 -10.58 -15.49 -5.61
N ALA A 101 -9.29 -15.68 -5.90
CA ALA A 101 -8.55 -16.86 -5.47
C ALA A 101 -8.45 -16.97 -3.94
N LEU A 102 -8.22 -15.85 -3.23
CA LEU A 102 -8.25 -15.80 -1.76
C LEU A 102 -9.63 -16.20 -1.21
N ARG A 103 -10.70 -15.58 -1.72
CA ARG A 103 -12.07 -15.85 -1.27
C ARG A 103 -12.47 -17.31 -1.47
N LEU A 104 -12.07 -17.91 -2.59
CA LEU A 104 -12.42 -19.29 -2.96
C LEU A 104 -11.35 -20.31 -2.53
N ARG A 105 -10.28 -19.87 -1.85
CA ARG A 105 -9.10 -20.67 -1.48
C ARG A 105 -8.55 -21.47 -2.67
N LYS A 106 -8.40 -20.83 -3.83
CA LYS A 106 -7.91 -21.47 -5.05
C LYS A 106 -6.42 -21.26 -5.25
N LEU A 107 -5.74 -22.28 -5.75
CA LEU A 107 -4.32 -22.20 -6.09
C LEU A 107 -4.14 -21.25 -7.28
N ILE A 108 -3.13 -20.37 -7.20
CA ILE A 108 -2.78 -19.46 -8.29
C ILE A 108 -1.46 -19.87 -8.93
N SER A 109 -1.36 -19.68 -10.25
CA SER A 109 -0.13 -19.83 -11.02
C SER A 109 0.22 -18.52 -11.72
N PHE A 110 1.49 -18.14 -11.70
CA PHE A 110 1.96 -16.90 -12.28
C PHE A 110 3.44 -16.93 -12.63
N GLU A 111 3.82 -16.12 -13.60
CA GLU A 111 5.20 -15.76 -13.87
C GLU A 111 5.64 -14.65 -12.91
N TYR A 112 6.78 -14.85 -12.25
CA TYR A 112 7.32 -13.90 -11.29
C TYR A 112 8.71 -13.42 -11.73
N VAL A 113 8.87 -12.10 -11.75
CA VAL A 113 10.17 -11.44 -11.91
C VAL A 113 10.65 -11.04 -10.51
N ASN A 114 11.80 -11.57 -10.06
CA ASN A 114 12.37 -11.16 -8.77
C ASN A 114 13.06 -9.79 -8.86
N ALA A 115 13.70 -9.35 -7.76
CA ALA A 115 14.38 -8.05 -7.72
C ALA A 115 15.57 -8.02 -8.68
N GLU A 116 16.23 -9.16 -8.89
CA GLU A 116 17.40 -9.33 -9.74
C GLU A 116 17.03 -9.54 -11.23
N GLY A 117 15.75 -9.43 -11.60
CA GLY A 117 15.27 -9.59 -12.98
C GLY A 117 15.08 -11.04 -13.46
N GLY A 118 15.45 -12.02 -12.64
CA GLY A 118 15.21 -13.44 -12.86
C GLY A 118 13.73 -13.76 -12.96
N ARG A 119 13.36 -14.46 -14.05
CA ARG A 119 11.99 -14.90 -14.32
C ARG A 119 11.78 -16.33 -13.89
N SER A 120 10.62 -16.62 -13.31
CA SER A 120 10.26 -17.99 -12.98
C SER A 120 8.77 -18.18 -12.76
N VAL A 121 8.25 -19.35 -13.09
CA VAL A 121 6.86 -19.72 -12.80
C VAL A 121 6.72 -20.13 -11.33
N ARG A 122 5.60 -19.76 -10.71
CA ARG A 122 5.26 -20.03 -9.32
C ARG A 122 3.81 -20.52 -9.25
N GLU A 123 3.62 -21.56 -8.44
CA GLU A 123 2.33 -21.97 -7.94
C GLU A 123 2.30 -21.64 -6.45
N ALA A 124 1.30 -20.88 -6.03
CA ALA A 124 1.21 -20.41 -4.66
C ALA A 124 -0.22 -20.51 -4.14
N GLU A 125 -0.34 -20.92 -2.88
CA GLU A 125 -1.60 -21.01 -2.16
C GLU A 125 -1.83 -19.66 -1.44
N PRO A 126 -2.77 -18.82 -1.90
CA PRO A 126 -2.95 -17.46 -1.37
C PRO A 126 -3.38 -17.46 0.10
N ASP A 127 -2.76 -16.61 0.92
CA ASP A 127 -3.14 -16.41 2.34
C ASP A 127 -3.78 -15.04 2.57
N ARG A 128 -3.08 -13.95 2.22
CA ARG A 128 -3.60 -12.58 2.36
C ARG A 128 -2.95 -11.58 1.41
N LEU A 129 -3.67 -10.51 1.12
CA LEU A 129 -3.13 -9.31 0.48
C LEU A 129 -2.67 -8.30 1.53
N ILE A 130 -1.54 -7.67 1.27
CA ILE A 130 -0.90 -6.66 2.13
C ILE A 130 -0.68 -5.40 1.29
N PHE A 131 -1.16 -4.25 1.75
CA PHE A 131 -0.86 -2.96 1.12
C PHE A 131 0.25 -2.26 1.91
N ARG A 132 1.39 -2.01 1.28
CA ARG A 132 2.57 -1.38 1.89
C ARG A 132 3.33 -0.59 0.81
N ASP A 133 3.90 0.57 1.15
CA ASP A 133 4.68 1.42 0.22
C ASP A 133 3.95 1.64 -1.11
N TYR A 134 2.68 2.03 -1.00
CA TYR A 134 1.76 2.27 -2.13
C TYR A 134 1.59 1.07 -3.09
N THR A 135 1.97 -0.14 -2.66
CA THR A 135 1.92 -1.34 -3.49
C THR A 135 1.24 -2.51 -2.77
N TRP A 136 0.50 -3.32 -3.54
CA TRP A 136 -0.02 -4.60 -3.08
C TRP A 136 1.00 -5.73 -3.15
N TYR A 137 1.07 -6.52 -2.09
CA TYR A 137 1.81 -7.76 -1.97
C TYR A 137 0.87 -8.90 -1.65
N LEU A 138 1.16 -10.09 -2.18
CA LEU A 138 0.48 -11.33 -1.83
C LEU A 138 1.39 -12.15 -0.93
N SER A 139 0.94 -12.45 0.29
CA SER A 139 1.51 -13.53 1.10
C SER A 139 0.86 -14.85 0.66
N ALA A 140 1.68 -15.84 0.32
CA ALA A 140 1.20 -17.15 -0.13
C ALA A 140 2.21 -18.27 0.17
N PHE A 141 1.72 -19.48 0.36
CA PHE A 141 2.59 -20.66 0.46
C PHE A 141 3.07 -21.06 -0.94
N CYS A 142 4.37 -20.94 -1.19
CA CYS A 142 4.98 -21.24 -2.48
C CYS A 142 5.30 -22.73 -2.58
N ARG A 143 4.58 -23.49 -3.40
CA ARG A 143 4.79 -24.95 -3.54
C ARG A 143 6.21 -25.30 -3.98
N LYS A 144 6.76 -24.53 -4.92
CA LYS A 144 8.13 -24.75 -5.43
C LYS A 144 9.21 -24.57 -4.36
N ARG A 145 8.98 -23.73 -3.36
CA ARG A 145 9.93 -23.46 -2.27
C ARG A 145 9.55 -24.14 -0.95
N ASN A 146 8.36 -24.72 -0.89
CA ASN A 146 7.78 -25.36 0.29
C ASN A 146 7.77 -24.44 1.53
N GLU A 147 7.54 -23.14 1.33
CA GLU A 147 7.56 -22.12 2.38
C GLU A 147 6.62 -20.96 2.04
N TYR A 148 6.23 -20.17 3.05
CA TYR A 148 5.52 -18.91 2.82
C TYR A 148 6.44 -17.84 2.24
N ARG A 149 5.95 -17.12 1.25
CA ARG A 149 6.65 -15.99 0.64
C ARG A 149 5.71 -14.84 0.35
N THR A 150 6.29 -13.65 0.34
CA THR A 150 5.63 -12.42 -0.08
C THR A 150 6.00 -12.10 -1.53
N PHE A 151 4.98 -11.90 -2.36
CA PHE A 151 5.13 -11.58 -3.78
C PHE A 151 4.57 -10.19 -4.06
N ARG A 152 5.42 -9.26 -4.54
CA ARG A 152 4.95 -7.96 -5.04
C ARG A 152 4.04 -8.18 -6.25
N THR A 153 2.76 -7.82 -6.15
CA THR A 153 1.75 -8.14 -7.18
C THR A 153 2.08 -7.50 -8.53
N SER A 154 2.70 -6.31 -8.53
CA SER A 154 3.14 -5.63 -9.76
C SER A 154 4.10 -6.47 -10.62
N ARG A 155 4.90 -7.35 -9.98
CA ARG A 155 5.86 -8.26 -10.61
C ARG A 155 5.27 -9.62 -11.03
N MET A 156 4.02 -9.90 -10.68
CA MET A 156 3.30 -11.11 -11.12
C MET A 156 2.71 -10.87 -12.52
N LYS A 157 3.10 -11.70 -13.49
CA LYS A 157 2.61 -11.70 -14.87
C LYS A 157 1.82 -12.97 -15.12
N ASN A 158 0.87 -12.90 -16.07
CA ASN A 158 0.06 -14.04 -16.50
C ASN A 158 -0.56 -14.81 -15.32
N VAL A 159 -1.16 -14.07 -14.37
CA VAL A 159 -1.79 -14.67 -13.19
C VAL A 159 -3.02 -15.46 -13.64
N THR A 160 -3.06 -16.73 -13.28
CA THR A 160 -4.17 -17.65 -13.53
C THR A 160 -4.61 -18.28 -12.21
N VAL A 161 -5.91 -18.54 -12.11
CA VAL A 161 -6.52 -19.22 -10.96
C VAL A 161 -6.87 -20.63 -11.43
N SER A 162 -6.38 -21.63 -10.73
CA SER A 162 -6.72 -23.02 -11.02
C SER A 162 -8.03 -23.43 -10.33
N ASP A 163 -8.61 -24.54 -10.76
CA ASP A 163 -9.77 -25.15 -10.10
C ASP A 163 -9.39 -25.89 -8.81
N GLU A 164 -8.09 -26.05 -8.52
CA GLU A 164 -7.62 -26.71 -7.32
C GLU A 164 -7.88 -25.85 -6.07
N THR A 165 -8.52 -26.44 -5.07
CA THR A 165 -8.72 -25.83 -3.75
C THR A 165 -7.50 -26.09 -2.87
N CYS A 166 -6.94 -25.04 -2.29
CA CYS A 166 -5.79 -25.11 -1.40
C CYS A 166 -6.18 -25.78 -0.07
N PRO A 167 -5.30 -26.61 0.51
CA PRO A 167 -5.49 -27.12 1.86
C PRO A 167 -5.45 -25.98 2.87
N GLU A 168 -6.14 -26.18 3.99
CA GLU A 168 -6.05 -25.26 5.11
C GLU A 168 -4.68 -25.41 5.78
N ARG A 169 -3.94 -24.31 5.86
CA ARG A 169 -2.63 -24.27 6.52
C ARG A 169 -2.76 -23.45 7.80
N PRO A 170 -1.98 -23.77 8.86
CA PRO A 170 -1.96 -22.95 10.06
C PRO A 170 -1.62 -21.51 9.68
N ALA A 171 -2.45 -20.57 10.12
CA ALA A 171 -2.16 -19.16 9.95
C ALA A 171 -0.80 -18.87 10.59
N ILE A 172 0.20 -18.51 9.80
CA ILE A 172 1.45 -18.04 10.37
C ILE A 172 1.13 -16.67 10.99
N SER A 173 1.09 -16.64 12.32
CA SER A 173 1.00 -15.41 13.10
C SER A 173 2.22 -14.57 12.75
N ALA A 174 1.97 -13.37 12.25
CA ALA A 174 2.94 -12.49 11.62
C ALA A 174 3.51 -13.09 10.34
N VAL A 175 3.36 -12.34 9.25
CA VAL A 175 4.31 -12.35 8.15
C VAL A 175 5.68 -12.38 8.80
N LYS A 176 6.35 -13.55 8.82
CA LYS A 176 7.80 -13.56 8.94
C LYS A 176 8.23 -12.80 7.70
N ASN A 177 8.47 -11.51 7.91
CA ASN A 177 9.11 -10.65 6.93
C ASN A 177 10.20 -11.50 6.29
N ASN A 178 10.33 -11.46 4.96
CA ASN A 178 11.53 -11.96 4.33
C ASN A 178 12.70 -11.17 4.92
N ALA A 179 13.24 -11.62 6.05
CA ALA A 179 14.03 -10.85 7.01
C ALA A 179 13.35 -9.53 7.46
N GLU A 180 13.35 -9.21 8.74
CA GLU A 180 13.64 -7.81 9.07
C GLU A 180 15.05 -7.61 8.53
N GLU A 181 15.16 -7.05 7.33
CA GLU A 181 16.45 -6.66 6.77
C GLU A 181 17.12 -5.82 7.85
N PRO A 182 18.32 -6.22 8.33
CA PRO A 182 18.91 -5.61 9.49
C PRO A 182 19.03 -4.12 9.22
N ALA A 183 18.47 -3.32 10.13
CA ALA A 183 18.61 -1.88 10.07
C ALA A 183 20.10 -1.55 10.22
N VAL A 184 20.59 -0.68 9.34
CA VAL A 184 21.96 -0.22 9.33
C VAL A 184 21.97 1.28 9.46
N LYS A 185 22.81 1.80 10.36
CA LYS A 185 23.05 3.23 10.47
C LYS A 185 23.81 3.72 9.25
N ILE A 186 23.20 4.64 8.52
CA ILE A 186 23.74 5.27 7.32
C ILE A 186 24.09 6.72 7.65
N VAL A 187 25.25 7.17 7.16
CA VAL A 187 25.64 8.58 7.14
C VAL A 187 25.89 9.00 5.70
N LEU A 188 25.11 9.95 5.20
CA LEU A 188 25.28 10.52 3.86
C LEU A 188 25.81 11.95 3.95
N ARG A 189 26.71 12.30 3.05
CA ARG A 189 27.02 13.69 2.68
C ARG A 189 26.33 14.00 1.36
N PHE A 190 25.66 15.13 1.24
CA PHE A 190 25.02 15.52 -0.01
C PHE A 190 24.97 17.04 -0.18
N ASN A 191 24.90 17.49 -1.43
CA ASN A 191 24.81 18.93 -1.72
C ASN A 191 23.37 19.45 -1.67
N GLU A 192 23.19 20.77 -1.60
CA GLU A 192 21.86 21.40 -1.49
C GLU A 192 20.91 21.09 -2.67
N LYS A 193 21.41 20.68 -3.84
CA LYS A 193 20.57 20.43 -5.04
C LYS A 193 19.57 19.30 -4.83
N ILE A 194 19.84 18.38 -3.91
CA ILE A 194 18.93 17.27 -3.59
C ILE A 194 18.27 17.43 -2.22
N LEU A 195 18.44 18.57 -1.54
CA LEU A 195 17.94 18.78 -0.19
C LEU A 195 16.41 18.62 -0.11
N SER A 196 15.66 19.17 -1.07
CA SER A 196 14.21 18.98 -1.14
C SER A 196 13.80 17.51 -1.20
N ARG A 197 14.51 16.72 -2.01
CA ARG A 197 14.25 15.29 -2.16
C ARG A 197 14.59 14.49 -0.91
N ILE A 198 15.59 14.91 -0.15
CA ILE A 198 15.92 14.30 1.15
C ILE A 198 14.82 14.66 2.16
N TRP A 199 14.33 15.91 2.17
CA TRP A 199 13.21 16.33 3.03
C TRP A 199 11.89 15.61 2.75
N ASP A 200 11.64 15.19 1.51
CA ASP A 200 10.46 14.38 1.19
C ASP A 200 10.45 13.01 1.90
N LEU A 201 11.61 12.55 2.39
CA LEU A 201 11.80 11.20 2.92
C LEU A 201 12.25 11.18 4.39
N PHE A 202 12.86 12.24 4.88
CA PHE A 202 13.49 12.30 6.20
C PHE A 202 13.14 13.59 6.92
N ASP A 203 12.88 13.48 8.23
CA ASP A 203 12.67 14.62 9.10
C ASP A 203 13.91 15.51 9.21
N ASP A 204 13.68 16.82 9.38
CA ASP A 204 14.72 17.84 9.60
C ASP A 204 15.70 17.48 10.71
N SER A 205 15.23 16.77 11.75
CA SER A 205 16.05 16.37 12.89
C SER A 205 17.21 15.42 12.54
N LEU A 206 17.11 14.73 11.40
CA LEU A 206 18.13 13.79 10.92
C LEU A 206 19.17 14.47 10.01
N ILE A 207 18.95 15.75 9.66
CA ILE A 207 19.73 16.49 8.68
C ILE A 207 20.48 17.62 9.38
N SER A 208 21.80 17.69 9.18
CA SER A 208 22.62 18.79 9.67
C SER A 208 23.38 19.45 8.53
N ARG A 209 23.44 20.79 8.55
CA ARG A 209 24.26 21.55 7.60
C ARG A 209 25.72 21.48 8.01
N MET A 210 26.60 21.21 7.05
CA MET A 210 28.04 21.20 7.23
C MET A 210 28.63 22.59 6.95
N PRO A 211 29.80 22.94 7.54
CA PRO A 211 30.44 24.24 7.33
C PRO A 211 30.80 24.55 5.87
N GLU A 212 30.98 23.52 5.05
CA GLU A 212 31.39 23.61 3.64
C GLU A 212 30.22 23.85 2.66
N GLY A 213 28.98 23.97 3.17
CA GLY A 213 27.76 24.17 2.38
C GLY A 213 27.03 22.87 2.00
N ASP A 214 27.68 21.72 2.16
CA ASP A 214 27.03 20.41 2.06
C ASP A 214 26.13 20.13 3.29
N CYS A 215 25.24 19.16 3.16
CA CYS A 215 24.40 18.64 4.22
C CYS A 215 24.81 17.21 4.57
N ARG A 216 24.48 16.80 5.80
CA ARG A 216 24.71 15.47 6.35
C ARG A 216 23.40 14.88 6.82
N LEU A 217 23.09 13.66 6.39
CA LEU A 217 21.94 12.87 6.87
C LEU A 217 22.46 11.71 7.71
N GLU A 218 21.88 11.50 8.90
CA GLU A 218 22.07 10.28 9.70
C GLU A 218 20.73 9.58 9.90
N ALA A 219 20.59 8.35 9.40
CA ALA A 219 19.36 7.58 9.52
C ALA A 219 19.63 6.09 9.70
N GLU A 220 18.69 5.36 10.30
CA GLU A 220 18.69 3.89 10.28
C GLU A 220 17.75 3.41 9.18
N LEU A 221 18.32 2.68 8.22
CA LEU A 221 17.62 2.18 7.04
C LEU A 221 17.84 0.67 6.89
N PRO A 222 16.90 -0.07 6.29
CA PRO A 222 17.10 -1.50 6.04
C PRO A 222 18.25 -1.71 5.04
N ASP A 223 19.21 -2.58 5.36
CA ASP A 223 20.25 -3.02 4.41
C ASP A 223 19.62 -3.91 3.34
N SER A 224 19.20 -3.27 2.25
CA SER A 224 18.34 -3.87 1.23
C SER A 224 18.56 -3.30 -0.16
N GLU A 225 18.04 -3.99 -1.17
CA GLU A 225 18.04 -3.50 -2.55
C GLU A 225 17.32 -2.15 -2.72
N TRP A 226 16.35 -1.84 -1.84
CA TRP A 226 15.72 -0.52 -1.84
C TRP A 226 16.72 0.57 -1.46
N LEU A 227 17.54 0.34 -0.42
CA LEU A 227 18.57 1.28 0.01
C LEU A 227 19.59 1.52 -1.11
N TYR A 228 20.12 0.48 -1.74
CA TYR A 228 21.07 0.64 -2.84
C TYR A 228 20.45 1.37 -4.04
N SER A 229 19.19 1.07 -4.39
CA SER A 229 18.47 1.76 -5.45
C SER A 229 18.25 3.25 -5.13
N PHE A 230 17.89 3.56 -3.87
CA PHE A 230 17.76 4.92 -3.38
C PHE A 230 19.07 5.67 -3.50
N LEU A 231 20.18 5.13 -2.97
CA LEU A 231 21.49 5.77 -3.00
C LEU A 231 21.99 6.02 -4.42
N LEU A 232 21.85 5.05 -5.33
CA LEU A 232 22.23 5.21 -6.73
C LEU A 232 21.41 6.30 -7.43
N SER A 233 20.13 6.43 -7.09
CA SER A 233 19.25 7.44 -7.68
C SER A 233 19.59 8.87 -7.27
N LEU A 234 20.43 9.08 -6.25
CA LEU A 234 20.94 10.40 -5.87
C LEU A 234 22.05 10.90 -6.80
N GLY A 235 22.61 10.00 -7.62
CA GLY A 235 23.65 10.30 -8.60
C GLY A 235 24.91 10.85 -7.94
N SER A 236 25.55 11.84 -8.59
CA SER A 236 26.77 12.48 -8.09
C SER A 236 26.55 13.54 -7.00
N ASN A 237 25.31 13.73 -6.55
CA ASN A 237 24.97 14.76 -5.55
C ASN A 237 25.04 14.25 -4.10
N ALA A 238 25.27 12.94 -3.91
CA ALA A 238 25.38 12.34 -2.59
C ALA A 238 26.55 11.34 -2.53
N GLU A 239 27.07 11.18 -1.33
CA GLU A 239 28.14 10.26 -1.00
C GLU A 239 27.80 9.52 0.30
N VAL A 240 27.96 8.20 0.28
CA VAL A 240 27.88 7.38 1.49
C VAL A 240 29.17 7.52 2.29
N ILE A 241 29.11 8.14 3.46
CA ILE A 241 30.23 8.26 4.40
C ILE A 241 30.34 6.98 5.23
N GLU A 242 29.21 6.53 5.79
CA GLU A 242 29.11 5.28 6.56
C GLU A 242 27.84 4.50 6.22
N PRO A 243 27.87 3.15 6.31
CA PRO A 243 29.02 2.32 6.67
C PRO A 243 29.88 1.94 5.44
N PRO A 244 31.14 1.48 5.66
CA PRO A 244 32.07 1.20 4.56
C PRO A 244 31.62 0.11 3.57
N HIS A 245 30.84 -0.89 4.02
CA HIS A 245 30.38 -1.95 3.14
C HIS A 245 29.35 -1.45 2.12
N ILE A 246 28.37 -0.63 2.56
CA ILE A 246 27.40 0.03 1.67
C ILE A 246 28.13 0.94 0.67
N ARG A 247 29.07 1.75 1.15
CA ARG A 247 29.89 2.63 0.29
C ARG A 247 30.61 1.84 -0.82
N LYS A 248 31.24 0.71 -0.46
CA LYS A 248 31.94 -0.16 -1.42
C LYS A 248 30.99 -0.76 -2.46
N GLU A 249 29.82 -1.20 -2.03
CA GLU A 249 28.81 -1.79 -2.91
C GLU A 249 28.23 -0.75 -3.88
N VAL A 250 27.88 0.45 -3.41
CA VAL A 250 27.43 1.56 -4.28
C VAL A 250 28.51 1.91 -5.30
N ALA A 251 29.77 2.02 -4.89
CA ALA A 251 30.88 2.29 -5.80
C ALA A 251 31.07 1.17 -6.85
N LEU A 252 30.89 -0.10 -6.47
CA LEU A 252 30.93 -1.23 -7.39
C LEU A 252 29.82 -1.13 -8.44
N ARG A 253 28.57 -0.87 -8.02
CA ARG A 253 27.41 -0.73 -8.92
C ARG A 253 27.54 0.46 -9.86
N LEU A 254 28.02 1.62 -9.38
CA LEU A 254 28.28 2.79 -10.21
C LEU A 254 29.33 2.51 -11.29
N ARG A 255 30.42 1.82 -10.94
CA ARG A 255 31.43 1.39 -11.93
C ARG A 255 30.84 0.42 -12.96
N GLY A 256 30.03 -0.53 -12.51
CA GLY A 256 29.33 -1.44 -13.42
C GLY A 256 28.37 -0.72 -14.36
N ALA A 257 27.67 0.31 -13.86
CA ALA A 257 26.78 1.13 -14.66
C ALA A 257 27.53 1.98 -15.70
N LEU A 258 28.69 2.54 -15.34
CA LEU A 258 29.49 3.41 -16.22
C LEU A 258 29.88 2.72 -17.54
N ILE A 259 30.04 1.40 -17.54
CA ILE A 259 30.34 0.61 -18.74
C ILE A 259 29.30 0.82 -19.85
N TYR A 260 28.03 1.06 -19.50
CA TYR A 260 26.96 1.30 -20.48
C TYR A 260 26.92 2.74 -21.04
N TYR A 261 27.77 3.63 -20.54
CA TYR A 261 27.80 5.06 -20.91
C TYR A 261 29.19 5.51 -21.40
N THR A 262 30.10 4.56 -21.56
CA THR A 262 31.46 4.81 -22.07
C THR A 262 31.58 4.12 -23.42
N ASP A 263 30.88 4.68 -24.40
CA ASP A 263 31.20 4.48 -25.83
C ASP A 263 32.49 5.23 -26.19
#